data_AF-A0A0G1ZUY3-F1
#
_entry.id   AF-A0A0G1ZUY3-F1
#
_cell.length_a   1.000
_cell.length_b   1.000
_cell.length_c   1.000
_cell.angle_alpha   90.00
_cell.angle_beta   90.00
_cell.angle_gamma   90.00
#
_symmetry.space_group_name_H-M   'P 1'
#
loop_
_entity.id
_entity.type
_entity.pdbx_description
1 polymer ?
#
loop_
_entity_poly.entity_id
_entity_poly.type
_entity_poly.pdbx_seq_one_letter_code
_entity_poly.pdbx_strand_id
1 'polypeptide(L)' 'MNKNQNDPEFQELRDLIKRLVALGEDASELEVWFRMFPHMDDEERLELLRSLRKEAGDLEKIK' A
#
# COMPACT_ATOMS: atom_id res chain seq x y z
N MET A 1 -17.13 5.97 7.50
CA MET A 1 -17.45 4.52 7.60
C MET A 1 -16.14 3.81 7.94
N ASN A 2 -16.11 2.96 8.97
CA ASN A 2 -14.92 2.14 9.24
C ASN A 2 -14.82 1.07 8.13
N LYS A 3 -13.88 1.21 7.20
CA LYS A 3 -13.67 0.23 6.14
C LYS A 3 -13.16 -1.07 6.75
N ASN A 4 -13.81 -2.17 6.38
CA ASN A 4 -13.54 -3.50 6.90
C ASN A 4 -12.27 -4.06 6.22
N GLN A 5 -11.52 -4.96 6.86
CA GLN A 5 -10.28 -5.54 6.28
C GLN A 5 -10.52 -6.40 5.02
N ASN A 6 -11.78 -6.60 4.65
CA ASN A 6 -12.23 -7.27 3.43
C ASN A 6 -12.55 -6.29 2.28
N ASP A 7 -12.30 -4.99 2.45
CA ASP A 7 -12.47 -4.00 1.39
C ASP A 7 -11.44 -4.23 0.25
N PRO A 8 -11.84 -4.13 -1.03
CA PRO A 8 -10.92 -4.23 -2.17
C PRO A 8 -9.69 -3.32 -2.06
N GLU A 9 -9.83 -2.10 -1.53
CA GLU A 9 -8.71 -1.18 -1.34
C GLU A 9 -7.71 -1.69 -0.31
N PHE A 10 -8.20 -2.37 0.74
CA PHE A 10 -7.37 -2.96 1.78
C PHE A 10 -6.60 -4.18 1.27
N GLN A 11 -7.23 -4.97 0.38
CA GLN A 11 -6.56 -6.07 -0.31
C GLN A 11 -5.51 -5.56 -1.28
N GLU A 12 -5.81 -4.49 -2.03
CA GLU A 12 -4.84 -3.86 -2.91
C GLU A 12 -3.61 -3.36 -2.13
N LEU A 13 -3.83 -2.66 -0.99
CA LEU A 13 -2.73 -2.23 -0.12
C LEU A 13 -1.87 -3.41 0.31
N ARG A 14 -2.50 -4.51 0.76
CA ARG A 14 -1.80 -5.72 1.19
C ARG A 14 -0.90 -6.28 0.08
N ASP A 15 -1.41 -6.32 -1.14
CA ASP A 15 -0.68 -6.88 -2.28
C ASP A 15 0.44 -5.96 -2.75
N LEU A 16 0.23 -4.64 -2.72
CA LEU A 16 1.28 -3.64 -2.98
C LEU A 16 2.41 -3.74 -1.97
N ILE A 17 2.11 -3.84 -0.66
CA ILE A 17 3.14 -3.99 0.37
C ILE A 17 3.95 -5.27 0.15
N LYS A 18 3.31 -6.42 -0.10
CA LYS A 18 4.02 -7.67 -0.40
C LYS A 18 4.95 -7.53 -1.60
N ARG A 19 4.47 -6.85 -2.66
CA ARG A 19 5.24 -6.61 -3.88
C ARG A 19 6.46 -5.73 -3.62
N LEU A 20 6.29 -4.62 -2.91
CA LEU A 20 7.38 -3.71 -2.54
C LEU A 20 8.44 -4.40 -1.67
N VAL A 21 8.02 -5.21 -0.69
CA VAL A 21 8.95 -6.03 0.12
C VAL A 21 9.72 -7.02 -0.76
N ALA A 22 9.07 -7.68 -1.72
CA ALA A 22 9.76 -8.55 -2.67
C ALA A 22 10.76 -7.79 -3.56
N LEU A 23 10.52 -6.50 -3.80
CA LEU A 23 11.42 -5.60 -4.53
C LEU A 23 12.57 -5.07 -3.65
N GLY A 24 12.53 -5.27 -2.33
CA GLY A 24 13.59 -4.95 -1.40
C GLY A 24 13.30 -3.80 -0.44
N GLU A 25 12.06 -3.29 -0.43
CA GLU A 25 11.61 -2.30 0.56
C GLU A 25 11.48 -2.89 1.97
N ASP A 26 11.60 -2.04 2.99
CA ASP A 26 11.48 -2.45 4.38
C ASP A 26 10.00 -2.71 4.77
N ALA A 27 9.71 -3.95 5.14
CA ALA A 27 8.38 -4.37 5.55
C ALA A 27 7.85 -3.60 6.78
N SER A 28 8.73 -3.20 7.70
CA SER A 28 8.36 -2.49 8.92
C SER A 28 7.93 -1.05 8.65
N GLU A 29 8.55 -0.38 7.68
CA GLU A 29 8.13 0.95 7.23
C GLU A 29 6.76 0.88 6.53
N LEU A 30 6.58 -0.14 5.67
CA LEU A 30 5.32 -0.34 4.95
C LEU A 30 4.16 -0.78 5.86
N GLU A 31 4.43 -1.45 6.98
CA GLU A 31 3.41 -1.84 7.95
C GLU A 31 2.71 -0.64 8.60
N VAL A 32 3.39 0.51 8.71
CA VAL A 32 2.79 1.74 9.22
C VAL A 32 1.60 2.14 8.36
N TRP A 33 1.74 2.07 7.04
CA TRP A 33 0.65 2.38 6.12
C TRP A 33 -0.53 1.44 6.29
N PHE A 34 -0.26 0.15 6.51
CA PHE A 34 -1.30 -0.84 6.77
C PHE A 34 -2.13 -0.53 8.02
N ARG A 35 -1.49 -0.02 9.07
CA ARG A 35 -2.15 0.38 10.33
C ARG A 35 -2.92 1.69 10.18
N MET A 36 -2.41 2.63 9.38
CA MET A 36 -3.02 3.95 9.18
C MET A 36 -4.20 3.93 8.19
N PHE A 37 -4.20 3.01 7.22
CA PHE A 37 -5.17 2.95 6.14
C PHE A 37 -6.66 2.98 6.54
N PRO A 38 -7.10 2.29 7.62
CA PRO A 38 -8.49 2.35 8.07
C PRO A 38 -8.91 3.72 8.62
N HIS A 39 -7.94 4.53 9.03
CA HIS A 39 -8.13 5.86 9.62
C HIS A 39 -8.04 7.00 8.61
N MET A 40 -7.55 6.72 7.40
CA MET A 40 -7.50 7.66 6.29
C MET A 40 -8.90 7.93 5.72
N ASP A 41 -9.08 9.05 5.04
CA ASP A 41 -10.25 9.28 4.19
C ASP A 41 -10.09 8.63 2.79
N ASP A 42 -11.09 8.79 1.93
CA ASP A 42 -11.06 8.17 0.59
C ASP A 42 -9.98 8.79 -0.33
N GLU A 43 -9.70 10.08 -0.19
CA GLU A 43 -8.70 10.77 -1.02
C GLU A 43 -7.29 10.36 -0.59
N GLU A 44 -7.01 10.36 0.72
CA GLU A 44 -5.76 9.90 1.31
C GLU A 44 -5.45 8.45 0.94
N ARG A 45 -6.45 7.56 1.02
CA ARG A 45 -6.30 6.16 0.61
C ARG A 45 -5.94 6.05 -0.87
N LEU A 46 -6.64 6.78 -1.73
CA LEU A 46 -6.42 6.75 -3.16
C LEU A 46 -5.01 7.25 -3.52
N GLU A 47 -4.57 8.33 -2.88
CA GLU A 47 -3.23 8.90 -3.09
C GLU A 47 -2.13 7.97 -2.62
N LEU A 48 -2.28 7.34 -1.45
CA LEU A 48 -1.36 6.32 -0.96
C LEU A 48 -1.24 5.16 -1.95
N LEU A 49 -2.37 4.58 -2.38
CA LEU A 49 -2.37 3.45 -3.31
C LEU A 49 -1.75 3.82 -4.67
N ARG A 50 -1.92 5.07 -5.12
CA ARG A 50 -1.25 5.56 -6.35
C ARG A 50 0.26 5.67 -6.15
N SER A 51 0.70 6.20 -5.02
CA SER A 51 2.13 6.35 -4.70
C SER A 51 2.83 5.00 -4.61
N LEU A 52 2.26 4.03 -3.87
CA LEU A 52 2.81 2.68 -3.75
C LEU A 52 2.82 1.93 -5.10
N ARG A 53 1.80 2.12 -5.95
CA ARG A 53 1.78 1.57 -7.33
C ARG A 53 2.92 2.12 -8.17
N LYS A 54 3.13 3.44 -8.12
CA LYS A 54 4.20 4.10 -8.86
C LYS A 54 5.56 3.60 -8.41
N GLU A 55 5.79 3.54 -7.10
CA GLU A 55 7.03 3.06 -6.51
C GLU A 55 7.34 1.61 -6.90
N ALA A 56 6.36 0.70 -6.78
CA ALA A 56 6.53 -0.68 -7.20
C ALA A 56 6.88 -0.78 -8.69
N GLY A 57 6.20 -0.02 -9.54
CA GLY A 57 6.47 0.02 -10.98
C GLY A 57 7.80 0.67 -11.35
N ASP A 58 8.32 1.59 -10.53
CA ASP A 58 9.64 2.20 -10.75
C ASP A 58 10.76 1.26 -10.29
N LEU A 59 10.61 0.56 -9.17
CA LEU A 59 11.54 -0.45 -8.69
C LEU A 59 11.65 -1.64 -9.65
N GLU A 60 10.54 -2.09 -10.23
CA GLU A 60 10.52 -3.17 -11.22
C GLU A 60 11.26 -2.85 -12.52
N LYS A 61 11.40 -1.58 -12.89
CA LYS A 61 12.19 -1.20 -14.07
C LYS A 61 13.69 -1.26 -13.80
N ILE A 62 14.08 -1.24 -12.53
CA ILE A 62 15.47 -1.17 -12.08
C ILE A 62 15.99 -2.57 -11.69
N LYS A 63 15.09 -3.48 -11.27
CA LYS A 63 15.38 -4.87 -10.88
C LYS A 63 15.39 -5.83 -12.06
#